data_AF-A0A5J6SJV8-F1
#
_entry.id   AF-A0A5J6SJV8-F1
#
_cell.length_a   1.000
_cell.length_b   1.000
_cell.length_c   1.000
_cell.angle_alpha   90.00
_cell.angle_beta   90.00
_cell.angle_gamma   90.00
#
_symmetry.space_group_name_H-M   'P 1'
#
loop_
_entity.id
_entity.type
_entity.pdbx_description
1 polymer ?
#
loop_
_entity_poly.entity_id
_entity_poly.type
_entity_poly.pdbx_seq_one_letter_code
_entity_poly.pdbx_strand_id
1 'polypeptide(L)'
;MRQKKAILISIVTMLTLIVIVVLFYSQKEIGITNKEEVDSLNKVNDEELFLFEQEGKEISIPIKSIPLYEEYLNEQSNRNLEIQRTLYDFLDFHDSDGSTYILLKYSCGTKLYSTLLIKLSNEILSSIALGYDSIFMEAKQSPNPNYAVFLYGQNEGNQVLRNNLLAVDLRRMKLLTAINNEVANNYIDNAIWPITSFNWLNNHMLKIQTADILNSDYNVLLNWYESSMKTKEIQIEFNGE
;
A
#
# COMPACT_ATOMS: atom_id res chain seq x y z
N MET A 1 76.00 -20.46 24.10
CA MET A 1 74.79 -19.67 23.73
C MET A 1 73.83 -20.38 22.75
N ARG A 2 74.29 -21.35 21.93
CA ARG A 2 73.43 -22.08 20.97
C ARG A 2 72.49 -23.12 21.59
N GLN A 3 72.90 -23.85 22.64
CA GLN A 3 72.05 -24.87 23.29
C GLN A 3 70.81 -24.29 23.99
N LYS A 4 70.93 -23.14 24.68
CA LYS A 4 69.79 -22.51 25.35
C LYS A 4 68.70 -22.01 24.38
N LYS A 5 69.09 -21.64 23.14
CA LYS A 5 68.14 -21.25 22.09
C LYS A 5 67.38 -22.44 21.50
N ALA A 6 68.03 -23.60 21.37
CA ALA A 6 67.37 -24.81 20.87
C ALA A 6 66.31 -25.36 21.85
N ILE A 7 66.58 -25.29 23.16
CA ILE A 7 65.62 -25.72 24.20
C ILE A 7 64.39 -24.80 24.22
N LEU A 8 64.58 -23.49 24.09
CA LEU A 8 63.47 -22.52 24.09
C LEU A 8 62.54 -22.71 22.87
N ILE A 9 63.10 -22.97 21.69
CA ILE A 9 62.31 -23.21 20.47
C ILE A 9 61.48 -24.49 20.61
N SER A 10 62.07 -25.57 21.17
CA SER A 10 61.37 -26.84 21.37
C SER A 10 60.16 -26.72 22.31
N ILE A 11 60.30 -25.95 23.40
CA ILE A 11 59.21 -25.72 24.36
C ILE A 11 58.06 -24.93 23.73
N VAL A 12 58.37 -23.90 22.92
CA VAL A 12 57.35 -23.10 22.24
C VAL A 12 56.58 -23.94 21.22
N THR A 13 57.28 -24.80 20.44
CA THR A 13 56.62 -25.67 19.47
C THR A 13 55.76 -26.76 20.12
N MET A 14 56.13 -27.23 21.30
CA MET A 14 55.32 -28.21 22.04
C MET A 14 54.04 -27.57 22.59
N LEU A 15 54.14 -26.34 23.11
CA LEU A 15 52.98 -25.60 23.63
C LEU A 15 51.98 -25.25 22.53
N THR A 16 52.43 -24.86 21.34
CA THR A 16 51.52 -24.57 20.23
C THR A 16 50.78 -25.81 19.73
N LEU A 17 51.44 -26.98 19.71
CA LEU A 17 50.79 -28.24 19.35
C LEU A 17 49.72 -28.65 20.36
N ILE A 18 49.96 -28.43 21.66
CA ILE A 18 48.97 -28.71 22.72
C ILE A 18 47.73 -27.83 22.55
N VAL A 19 47.90 -26.54 22.25
CA VAL A 19 46.76 -25.62 22.04
C VAL A 19 45.92 -26.03 20.83
N ILE A 20 46.55 -26.45 19.72
CA ILE A 20 45.83 -26.93 18.53
C ILE A 20 45.04 -28.20 18.85
N VAL A 21 45.62 -29.15 19.58
CA VAL A 21 44.92 -30.38 19.99
C VAL A 21 43.73 -30.06 20.89
N VAL A 22 43.85 -29.14 21.85
CA VAL A 22 42.73 -28.73 22.71
C VAL A 22 41.60 -28.08 21.90
N LEU A 23 41.91 -27.24 20.90
CA LEU A 23 40.89 -26.64 20.03
C LEU A 23 40.16 -27.70 19.18
N PHE A 24 40.86 -28.73 18.69
CA PHE A 24 40.24 -29.83 17.96
C PHE A 24 39.39 -30.75 18.85
N TYR A 25 39.80 -30.99 20.11
CA TYR A 25 38.99 -31.76 21.06
C TYR A 25 37.73 -30.99 21.51
N SER A 26 37.77 -29.65 21.52
CA SER A 26 36.64 -28.82 21.91
C SER A 26 35.48 -28.83 20.90
N GLN A 27 35.70 -29.28 19.65
CA GLN A 27 34.65 -29.37 18.63
C GLN A 27 33.95 -30.74 18.56
N LYS A 28 34.32 -31.72 19.41
CA LYS A 28 33.88 -33.12 19.26
C LYS A 28 32.84 -33.64 20.28
N GLU A 29 32.12 -32.78 20.98
CA GLU A 29 30.87 -33.12 21.68
C GLU A 29 29.96 -31.89 21.58
N ILE A 30 28.88 -31.87 20.80
CA ILE A 30 27.58 -32.47 21.11
C ILE A 30 26.91 -32.91 19.80
N GLY A 31 26.50 -34.18 19.76
CA GLY A 31 25.60 -34.72 18.74
C GLY A 31 24.37 -35.38 19.39
N ILE A 32 23.37 -35.62 18.53
CA ILE A 32 22.17 -36.47 18.70
C ILE A 32 21.01 -35.71 19.38
N THR A 33 19.84 -35.50 18.75
CA THR A 33 18.81 -36.54 18.49
C THR A 33 17.71 -36.01 17.54
N ASN A 34 17.14 -36.93 16.75
CA ASN A 34 15.85 -36.88 16.02
C ASN A 34 15.76 -36.10 14.70
N LYS A 35 16.02 -36.86 13.62
CA LYS A 35 15.48 -36.63 12.29
C LYS A 35 14.03 -37.15 12.24
N GLU A 36 13.11 -36.41 12.86
CA GLU A 36 11.72 -36.35 12.44
C GLU A 36 11.62 -35.16 11.47
N GLU A 37 11.94 -35.42 10.21
CA GLU A 37 11.77 -34.47 9.14
C GLU A 37 11.27 -35.24 7.92
N VAL A 38 10.00 -35.67 7.98
CA VAL A 38 9.07 -35.76 6.85
C VAL A 38 7.64 -35.72 7.42
N ASP A 39 7.18 -34.56 7.93
CA ASP A 39 5.74 -34.23 7.91
C ASP A 39 5.41 -32.73 8.08
N SER A 40 6.39 -31.83 7.90
CA SER A 40 6.17 -30.38 7.90
C SER A 40 5.93 -29.79 6.51
N LEU A 41 5.57 -30.61 5.52
CA LEU A 41 5.03 -30.14 4.24
C LEU A 41 3.51 -30.01 4.36
N ASN A 42 3.06 -28.94 5.05
CA ASN A 42 1.78 -28.23 4.88
C ASN A 42 1.45 -27.34 6.09
N LYS A 43 2.44 -26.62 6.63
CA LYS A 43 2.10 -25.42 7.40
C LYS A 43 1.78 -24.34 6.39
N VAL A 44 0.51 -24.25 6.03
CA VAL A 44 -0.04 -23.08 5.36
C VAL A 44 0.41 -21.89 6.20
N ASN A 45 1.31 -21.06 5.65
CA ASN A 45 1.73 -19.83 6.31
C ASN A 45 0.49 -18.92 6.28
N ASP A 46 -0.30 -18.97 7.34
CA ASP A 46 -1.48 -18.13 7.56
C ASP A 46 -0.98 -16.78 8.08
N GLU A 47 -0.25 -16.05 7.23
CA GLU A 47 0.17 -14.69 7.56
C GLU A 47 -1.06 -13.78 7.61
N GLU A 48 -1.17 -13.02 8.69
CA GLU A 48 -2.28 -12.11 8.95
C GLU A 48 -1.81 -10.65 8.92
N LEU A 49 -2.71 -9.78 8.46
CA LEU A 49 -2.61 -8.34 8.55
C LEU A 49 -3.47 -7.87 9.71
N PHE A 50 -2.83 -7.27 10.72
CA PHE A 50 -3.49 -6.74 11.91
C PHE A 50 -3.76 -5.24 11.76
N LEU A 51 -5.02 -4.85 11.92
CA LEU A 51 -5.50 -3.48 11.82
C LEU A 51 -6.14 -3.06 13.15
N PHE A 52 -5.88 -1.84 13.59
CA PHE A 52 -6.37 -1.33 14.87
C PHE A 52 -7.30 -0.13 14.65
N GLU A 53 -8.58 -0.27 14.98
CA GLU A 53 -9.54 0.84 15.01
C GLU A 53 -9.19 1.82 16.15
N GLN A 54 -9.70 3.06 16.07
CA GLN A 54 -9.43 4.09 17.10
C GLN A 54 -9.92 3.69 18.50
N GLU A 55 -10.93 2.82 18.59
CA GLU A 55 -11.47 2.30 19.86
C GLU A 55 -10.67 1.11 20.41
N GLY A 56 -9.55 0.73 19.77
CA GLY A 56 -8.69 -0.38 20.17
C GLY A 56 -9.20 -1.76 19.73
N LYS A 57 -10.26 -1.81 18.92
CA LYS A 57 -10.72 -3.05 18.29
C LYS A 57 -9.70 -3.48 17.23
N GLU A 58 -9.23 -4.71 17.38
CA GLU A 58 -8.31 -5.35 16.45
C GLU A 58 -9.10 -6.12 15.39
N ILE A 59 -8.76 -5.91 14.13
CA ILE A 59 -9.24 -6.67 12.98
C ILE A 59 -8.05 -7.44 12.43
N SER A 60 -8.16 -8.76 12.41
CA SER A 60 -7.19 -9.63 11.73
C SER A 60 -7.74 -10.03 10.36
N ILE A 61 -6.94 -9.83 9.31
CA ILE A 61 -7.26 -10.20 7.94
C ILE A 61 -6.18 -11.17 7.42
N PRO A 62 -6.53 -12.41 7.03
CA PRO A 62 -5.58 -13.30 6.38
C PRO A 62 -5.08 -12.66 5.06
N ILE A 63 -3.77 -12.53 4.87
CA ILE A 63 -3.22 -11.84 3.68
C ILE A 63 -3.69 -12.50 2.36
N LYS A 64 -3.85 -13.84 2.38
CA LYS A 64 -4.37 -14.63 1.25
C LYS A 64 -5.78 -14.27 0.80
N SER A 65 -6.55 -13.62 1.68
CA SER A 65 -7.88 -13.12 1.33
C SER A 65 -7.85 -11.82 0.52
N ILE A 66 -6.67 -11.20 0.37
CA ILE A 66 -6.45 -10.00 -0.44
C ILE A 66 -5.46 -10.34 -1.58
N PRO A 67 -5.91 -10.99 -2.68
CA PRO A 67 -5.01 -11.55 -3.69
C PRO A 67 -4.03 -10.55 -4.29
N LEU A 68 -4.48 -9.32 -4.58
CA LEU A 68 -3.61 -8.27 -5.14
C LEU A 68 -2.49 -7.85 -4.19
N TYR A 69 -2.77 -7.83 -2.88
CA TYR A 69 -1.77 -7.51 -1.88
C TYR A 69 -0.82 -8.69 -1.65
N GLU A 70 -1.34 -9.92 -1.66
CA GLU A 70 -0.52 -11.13 -1.60
C GLU A 70 0.46 -11.21 -2.78
N GLU A 71 -0.03 -10.95 -4.00
CA GLU A 71 0.78 -10.90 -5.23
C GLU A 71 1.89 -9.87 -5.11
N TYR A 72 1.55 -8.62 -4.75
CA TYR A 72 2.54 -7.58 -4.49
C TYR A 72 3.63 -8.04 -3.52
N LEU A 73 3.23 -8.60 -2.37
CA LEU A 73 4.14 -9.04 -1.33
C LEU A 73 5.05 -10.21 -1.76
N ASN A 74 4.58 -11.07 -2.66
CA ASN A 74 5.37 -12.19 -3.22
C ASN A 74 6.50 -11.71 -4.14
N GLU A 75 6.39 -10.50 -4.70
CA GLU A 75 7.43 -9.88 -5.53
C GLU A 75 8.49 -9.14 -4.71
N GLN A 76 8.27 -8.96 -3.39
CA GLN A 76 9.16 -8.18 -2.55
C GLN A 76 10.30 -9.03 -1.99
N SER A 77 11.50 -8.46 -1.96
CA SER A 77 12.68 -9.10 -1.36
C SER A 77 12.55 -9.31 0.16
N ASN A 78 11.79 -8.44 0.83
CA ASN A 78 11.50 -8.53 2.26
C ASN A 78 10.01 -8.28 2.53
N ARG A 79 9.22 -9.35 2.39
CA ARG A 79 7.78 -9.37 2.61
C ARG A 79 7.35 -8.83 3.98
N ASN A 80 8.03 -9.24 5.05
CA ASN A 80 7.69 -8.80 6.42
C ASN A 80 7.88 -7.30 6.61
N LEU A 81 8.93 -6.72 6.02
CA LEU A 81 9.16 -5.28 6.07
C LEU A 81 8.03 -4.53 5.35
N GLU A 82 7.58 -5.01 4.19
CA GLU A 82 6.50 -4.34 3.45
C GLU A 82 5.14 -4.48 4.15
N ILE A 83 4.89 -5.59 4.85
CA ILE A 83 3.73 -5.71 5.75
C ILE A 83 3.80 -4.65 6.86
N GLN A 84 4.95 -4.50 7.52
CA GLN A 84 5.13 -3.50 8.59
C GLN A 84 5.02 -2.05 8.12
N ARG A 85 5.32 -1.78 6.84
CA ARG A 85 5.25 -0.44 6.22
C ARG A 85 3.89 -0.14 5.61
N THR A 86 2.99 -1.11 5.59
CA THR A 86 1.63 -0.92 5.09
C THR A 86 0.84 -0.05 6.06
N LEU A 87 0.18 0.96 5.51
CA LEU A 87 -0.65 1.90 6.25
C LEU A 87 -2.12 1.63 5.92
N TYR A 88 -3.02 2.10 6.77
CA TYR A 88 -4.46 1.96 6.54
C TYR A 88 -5.23 3.12 7.14
N ASP A 89 -6.35 3.45 6.53
CA ASP A 89 -7.35 4.35 7.09
C ASP A 89 -8.70 3.63 7.16
N PHE A 90 -9.40 3.76 8.28
CA PHE A 90 -10.82 3.42 8.36
C PHE A 90 -11.63 4.57 7.75
N LEU A 91 -12.45 4.26 6.75
CA LEU A 91 -13.31 5.25 6.11
C LEU A 91 -14.64 5.31 6.85
N ASP A 92 -15.06 6.51 7.22
CA ASP A 92 -16.37 6.78 7.83
C ASP A 92 -17.47 6.76 6.76
N PHE A 93 -17.64 5.59 6.14
CA PHE A 93 -18.67 5.32 5.15
C PHE A 93 -19.75 4.46 5.79
N HIS A 94 -21.00 4.85 5.61
CA HIS A 94 -22.13 4.11 6.17
C HIS A 94 -22.81 3.30 5.08
N ASP A 95 -23.05 2.02 5.34
CA ASP A 95 -23.85 1.15 4.47
C ASP A 95 -24.95 0.48 5.33
N SER A 96 -26.02 0.07 4.66
CA SER A 96 -27.19 -0.58 5.25
C SER A 96 -26.89 -1.90 5.96
N ASP A 97 -25.79 -2.57 5.60
CA ASP A 97 -25.36 -3.85 6.17
C ASP A 97 -24.32 -3.71 7.30
N GLY A 98 -23.94 -2.48 7.67
CA GLY A 98 -22.96 -2.23 8.72
C GLY A 98 -21.51 -2.55 8.32
N SER A 99 -21.21 -2.58 7.02
CA SER A 99 -19.87 -2.85 6.50
C SER A 99 -18.79 -1.90 7.04
N THR A 100 -17.60 -2.44 7.25
CA THR A 100 -16.39 -1.66 7.52
C THR A 100 -15.60 -1.46 6.22
N TYR A 101 -15.24 -0.21 5.91
CA TYR A 101 -14.43 0.15 4.75
C TYR A 101 -13.04 0.59 5.20
N ILE A 102 -12.02 -0.03 4.61
CA ILE A 102 -10.61 0.18 4.96
C ILE A 102 -9.84 0.52 3.70
N LEU A 103 -9.18 1.67 3.68
CA LEU A 103 -8.25 2.03 2.62
C LEU A 103 -6.85 1.56 3.00
N LEU A 104 -6.41 0.44 2.44
CA LEU A 104 -5.07 -0.08 2.60
C LEU A 104 -4.10 0.65 1.66
N LYS A 105 -2.93 1.05 2.16
CA LYS A 105 -1.87 1.74 1.41
C LYS A 105 -0.56 0.98 1.55
N TYR A 106 -0.01 0.53 0.44
CA TYR A 106 1.21 -0.27 0.38
C TYR A 106 2.16 0.26 -0.70
N SER A 107 3.35 -0.34 -0.82
CA SER A 107 4.42 0.16 -1.72
C SER A 107 4.86 1.60 -1.38
N CYS A 108 4.95 1.89 -0.08
CA CYS A 108 5.13 3.21 0.52
C CYS A 108 6.56 3.79 0.42
N GLY A 109 7.20 3.76 -0.76
CA GLY A 109 8.60 4.16 -0.94
C GLY A 109 8.87 5.67 -0.81
N THR A 110 8.24 6.46 -1.68
CA THR A 110 8.54 7.89 -1.90
C THR A 110 7.30 8.78 -1.70
N LYS A 111 6.50 8.51 -0.65
CA LYS A 111 5.18 9.13 -0.38
C LYS A 111 4.09 8.82 -1.43
N LEU A 112 4.43 8.05 -2.45
CA LEU A 112 3.49 7.47 -3.40
C LEU A 112 3.10 6.10 -2.90
N TYR A 113 1.82 5.77 -3.08
CA TYR A 113 1.22 4.56 -2.57
C TYR A 113 0.46 3.87 -3.69
N SER A 114 0.47 2.53 -3.63
CA SER A 114 -0.59 1.73 -4.20
C SER A 114 -1.67 1.54 -3.14
N THR A 115 -2.93 1.57 -3.55
CA THR A 115 -4.06 1.55 -2.62
C THR A 115 -5.11 0.52 -3.00
N LEU A 116 -5.67 -0.12 -1.98
CA LEU A 116 -6.77 -1.08 -2.08
C LEU A 116 -7.89 -0.60 -1.15
N LEU A 117 -9.11 -0.54 -1.66
CA LEU A 117 -10.28 -0.44 -0.81
C LEU A 117 -10.70 -1.85 -0.43
N ILE A 118 -10.77 -2.12 0.87
CA ILE A 118 -11.27 -3.36 1.45
C ILE A 118 -12.65 -3.08 2.06
N LYS A 119 -13.61 -3.96 1.79
CA LYS A 119 -14.91 -4.01 2.43
C LYS A 119 -15.01 -5.29 3.25
N LEU A 120 -15.33 -5.16 4.53
CA LEU A 120 -15.62 -6.26 5.44
C LEU A 120 -17.12 -6.19 5.80
N SER A 121 -17.89 -7.21 5.41
CA SER A 121 -19.32 -7.33 5.72
C SER A 121 -19.63 -8.74 6.18
N ASN A 122 -20.08 -8.93 7.41
CA ASN A 122 -20.43 -10.25 7.97
C ASN A 122 -19.35 -11.32 7.70
N GLU A 123 -18.08 -11.00 8.00
CA GLU A 123 -16.91 -11.86 7.75
C GLU A 123 -16.54 -12.10 6.27
N ILE A 124 -17.32 -11.56 5.34
CA ILE A 124 -16.99 -11.56 3.90
C ILE A 124 -16.07 -10.39 3.61
N LEU A 125 -14.87 -10.70 3.12
CA LEU A 125 -13.93 -9.73 2.61
C LEU A 125 -14.06 -9.60 1.09
N SER A 126 -14.11 -8.35 0.63
CA SER A 126 -13.95 -8.01 -0.78
C SER A 126 -13.00 -6.83 -0.92
N SER A 127 -12.29 -6.73 -2.04
CA SER A 127 -11.36 -5.63 -2.27
C SER A 127 -11.30 -5.19 -3.72
N ILE A 128 -10.92 -3.94 -3.95
CA ILE A 128 -10.68 -3.36 -5.27
C ILE A 128 -9.45 -2.45 -5.25
N ALA A 129 -8.62 -2.55 -6.29
CA ALA A 129 -7.50 -1.63 -6.51
C ALA A 129 -8.01 -0.25 -6.92
N LEU A 130 -7.41 0.78 -6.34
CA LEU A 130 -7.72 2.17 -6.63
C LEU A 130 -6.49 2.86 -7.26
N GLY A 131 -5.84 3.77 -6.53
CA GLY A 131 -4.65 4.46 -7.01
C GLY A 131 -3.40 3.57 -6.99
N TYR A 132 -2.56 3.70 -8.02
CA TYR A 132 -1.23 3.09 -8.13
C TYR A 132 -0.19 4.21 -8.22
N ASP A 133 0.90 4.09 -7.46
CA ASP A 133 2.01 5.06 -7.40
C ASP A 133 1.50 6.52 -7.31
N SER A 134 0.57 6.76 -6.37
CA SER A 134 -0.19 8.01 -6.29
C SER A 134 -0.34 8.49 -4.84
N ILE A 135 -0.70 9.77 -4.69
CA ILE A 135 -0.95 10.40 -3.41
C ILE A 135 -2.46 10.33 -3.16
N PHE A 136 -2.91 9.50 -2.22
CA PHE A 136 -4.30 9.58 -1.76
C PHE A 136 -4.54 10.92 -1.06
N MET A 137 -5.56 11.66 -1.49
CA MET A 137 -5.87 12.98 -0.96
C MET A 137 -7.13 12.99 -0.11
N GLU A 138 -8.22 12.45 -0.64
CA GLU A 138 -9.54 12.51 0.01
C GLU A 138 -10.47 11.44 -0.58
N ALA A 139 -11.46 11.00 0.20
CA ALA A 139 -12.57 10.20 -0.30
C ALA A 139 -13.90 10.76 0.21
N LYS A 140 -14.95 10.70 -0.62
CA LYS A 140 -16.31 11.14 -0.25
C LYS A 140 -17.36 10.13 -0.68
N GLN A 141 -18.18 9.70 0.27
CA GLN A 141 -19.37 8.90 -0.01
C GLN A 141 -20.46 9.77 -0.66
N SER A 142 -21.21 9.18 -1.58
CA SER A 142 -22.40 9.76 -2.18
C SER A 142 -23.56 9.81 -1.17
N PRO A 143 -24.55 10.70 -1.35
CA PRO A 143 -25.81 10.61 -0.61
C PRO A 143 -26.49 9.24 -0.74
N ASN A 144 -26.25 8.52 -1.85
CA ASN A 144 -26.50 7.09 -1.92
C ASN A 144 -25.30 6.34 -1.29
N PRO A 145 -25.50 5.57 -0.20
CA PRO A 145 -24.40 4.92 0.52
C PRO A 145 -23.65 3.88 -0.31
N ASN A 146 -24.19 3.49 -1.46
CA ASN A 146 -23.58 2.49 -2.33
C ASN A 146 -22.44 3.03 -3.21
N TYR A 147 -22.18 4.34 -3.21
CA TYR A 147 -21.15 4.93 -4.06
C TYR A 147 -20.19 5.81 -3.27
N ALA A 148 -18.92 5.80 -3.67
CA ALA A 148 -17.92 6.74 -3.17
C ALA A 148 -16.97 7.17 -4.30
N VAL A 149 -16.35 8.33 -4.13
CA VAL A 149 -15.31 8.84 -5.01
C VAL A 149 -14.04 9.08 -4.22
N PHE A 150 -12.91 8.67 -4.78
CA PHE A 150 -11.57 8.80 -4.22
C PHE A 150 -10.76 9.75 -5.11
N LEU A 151 -10.14 10.76 -4.50
CA LEU A 151 -9.26 11.71 -5.16
C LEU A 151 -7.80 11.31 -4.95
N TYR A 152 -7.08 11.19 -6.05
CA TYR A 152 -5.64 10.93 -6.07
C TYR A 152 -4.89 12.08 -6.72
N GLY A 153 -3.63 12.23 -6.31
CA GLY A 153 -2.71 13.26 -6.78
C GLY A 153 -1.42 12.65 -7.33
N GLN A 154 -0.86 13.30 -8.35
CA GLN A 154 0.45 13.01 -8.92
C GLN A 154 1.23 14.31 -9.05
N ASN A 155 2.41 14.37 -8.44
CA ASN A 155 3.28 15.53 -8.58
C ASN A 155 3.95 15.51 -9.94
N GLU A 156 3.93 16.65 -10.63
CA GLU A 156 4.78 16.94 -11.78
C GLU A 156 5.79 18.00 -11.34
N GLY A 157 7.06 17.59 -11.23
CA GLY A 157 8.09 18.41 -10.58
C GLY A 157 7.75 18.65 -9.11
N ASN A 158 7.99 19.87 -8.62
CA ASN A 158 7.83 20.22 -7.21
C ASN A 158 6.62 21.14 -6.93
N GLN A 159 5.92 21.59 -7.96
CA GLN A 159 4.93 22.68 -7.84
C GLN A 159 3.59 22.36 -8.49
N VAL A 160 3.54 21.50 -9.50
CA VAL A 160 2.29 21.14 -10.18
C VAL A 160 1.77 19.82 -9.61
N LEU A 161 0.52 19.82 -9.17
CA LEU A 161 -0.19 18.62 -8.73
C LEU A 161 -1.32 18.35 -9.73
N ARG A 162 -1.33 17.15 -10.31
CA ARG A 162 -2.42 16.71 -11.17
C ARG A 162 -3.26 15.68 -10.45
N ASN A 163 -4.53 15.59 -10.81
CA ASN A 163 -5.48 14.76 -10.08
C ASN A 163 -6.30 13.87 -10.99
N ASN A 164 -6.65 12.71 -10.45
CA ASN A 164 -7.68 11.85 -11.00
C ASN A 164 -8.65 11.39 -9.90
N LEU A 165 -9.86 11.03 -10.32
CA LEU A 165 -10.96 10.58 -9.50
C LEU A 165 -11.30 9.14 -9.83
N LEU A 166 -11.41 8.31 -8.81
CA LEU A 166 -11.87 6.94 -8.94
C LEU A 166 -13.21 6.81 -8.22
N ALA A 167 -14.28 6.62 -8.98
CA ALA A 167 -15.62 6.39 -8.45
C ALA A 167 -15.88 4.89 -8.31
N VAL A 168 -16.48 4.46 -7.21
CA VAL A 168 -16.62 3.04 -6.83
C VAL A 168 -18.06 2.73 -6.45
N ASP A 169 -18.62 1.64 -6.99
CA ASP A 169 -19.77 0.93 -6.41
C ASP A 169 -19.29 0.09 -5.23
N LEU A 170 -19.65 0.51 -4.03
CA LEU A 170 -19.28 -0.11 -2.75
C LEU A 170 -20.02 -1.43 -2.48
N ARG A 171 -21.13 -1.72 -3.16
CA ARG A 171 -21.78 -3.04 -3.07
C ARG A 171 -21.06 -4.05 -3.92
N ARG A 172 -20.71 -3.65 -5.14
CA ARG A 172 -20.13 -4.54 -6.16
C ARG A 172 -18.60 -4.58 -6.09
N MET A 173 -18.00 -3.64 -5.36
CA MET A 173 -16.56 -3.38 -5.32
C MET A 173 -15.98 -3.25 -6.73
N LYS A 174 -16.56 -2.33 -7.51
CA LYS A 174 -16.20 -2.06 -8.92
C LYS A 174 -16.10 -0.57 -9.19
N LEU A 175 -15.20 -0.19 -10.10
CA LEU A 175 -15.16 1.19 -10.60
C LEU A 175 -16.44 1.50 -11.37
N LEU A 176 -17.00 2.68 -11.10
CA LEU A 176 -18.09 3.24 -11.88
C LEU A 176 -17.54 3.87 -13.16
N THR A 177 -18.31 3.77 -14.24
CA THR A 177 -18.01 4.45 -15.49
C THR A 177 -18.79 5.76 -15.59
N ALA A 178 -18.15 6.81 -16.09
CA ALA A 178 -18.86 8.04 -16.42
C ALA A 178 -19.74 7.83 -17.65
N ILE A 179 -20.91 8.46 -17.67
CA ILE A 179 -21.84 8.42 -18.80
C ILE A 179 -21.32 9.36 -19.89
N ASN A 180 -20.62 8.78 -20.87
CA ASN A 180 -20.22 9.37 -22.18
C ASN A 180 -19.97 10.89 -22.18
N ASN A 181 -19.04 11.33 -21.35
CA ASN A 181 -18.55 12.70 -21.35
C ASN A 181 -17.05 12.68 -21.60
N GLU A 182 -16.63 13.04 -22.82
CA GLU A 182 -15.20 13.16 -23.19
C GLU A 182 -14.43 14.06 -22.20
N VAL A 183 -15.12 15.03 -21.60
CA VAL A 183 -14.56 15.90 -20.56
C VAL A 183 -14.32 15.12 -19.26
N ALA A 184 -15.20 14.19 -18.88
CA ALA A 184 -15.05 13.38 -17.65
C ALA A 184 -13.83 12.45 -17.70
N ASN A 185 -13.51 11.90 -18.87
CA ASN A 185 -12.35 11.01 -19.04
C ASN A 185 -11.03 11.70 -18.67
N ASN A 186 -10.93 13.02 -18.85
CA ASN A 186 -9.77 13.81 -18.44
C ASN A 186 -9.56 13.92 -16.92
N TYR A 187 -10.56 13.50 -16.13
CA TYR A 187 -10.52 13.52 -14.67
C TYR A 187 -10.59 12.12 -14.05
N ILE A 188 -11.06 11.11 -14.78
CA ILE A 188 -11.19 9.74 -14.27
C ILE A 188 -10.03 8.87 -14.73
N ASP A 189 -9.79 8.84 -16.04
CA ASP A 189 -8.84 7.89 -16.64
C ASP A 189 -7.40 8.36 -16.49
N ASN A 190 -7.18 9.68 -16.48
CA ASN A 190 -5.85 10.28 -16.48
C ASN A 190 -5.77 11.45 -15.50
N ALA A 191 -4.65 11.57 -14.80
CA ALA A 191 -4.36 12.73 -13.96
C ALA A 191 -3.88 13.90 -14.82
N ILE A 192 -4.78 14.53 -15.59
CA ILE A 192 -4.43 15.62 -16.51
C ILE A 192 -4.61 16.97 -15.84
N TRP A 193 -5.69 17.16 -15.09
CA TRP A 193 -6.06 18.47 -14.56
C TRP A 193 -5.92 18.50 -13.04
N PRO A 194 -5.62 19.68 -12.45
CA PRO A 194 -5.74 19.86 -11.02
C PRO A 194 -7.22 19.87 -10.61
N ILE A 195 -7.54 19.28 -9.48
CA ILE A 195 -8.86 19.31 -8.87
C ILE A 195 -8.72 19.98 -7.50
N THR A 196 -9.31 21.17 -7.35
CA THR A 196 -9.23 21.94 -6.10
C THR A 196 -10.32 21.54 -5.11
N SER A 197 -11.45 21.05 -5.60
CA SER A 197 -12.52 20.51 -4.78
C SER A 197 -13.44 19.59 -5.59
N PHE A 198 -14.13 18.69 -4.91
CA PHE A 198 -15.18 17.86 -5.50
C PHE A 198 -16.27 17.60 -4.45
N ASN A 199 -17.53 17.53 -4.87
CA ASN A 199 -18.67 17.18 -4.02
C ASN A 199 -19.77 16.50 -4.84
N TRP A 200 -20.49 15.57 -4.22
CA TRP A 200 -21.69 14.99 -4.81
C TRP A 200 -22.82 16.04 -4.85
N LEU A 201 -23.43 16.22 -6.02
CA LEU A 201 -24.66 17.01 -6.17
C LEU A 201 -25.91 16.18 -5.85
N ASN A 202 -25.85 14.90 -6.19
CA ASN A 202 -26.89 13.91 -5.93
C ASN A 202 -26.25 12.50 -5.96
N ASN A 203 -27.08 11.46 -5.99
CA ASN A 203 -26.66 10.06 -5.91
C ASN A 203 -25.64 9.62 -6.98
N HIS A 204 -25.66 10.22 -8.18
CA HIS A 204 -24.86 9.77 -9.33
C HIS A 204 -24.07 10.89 -10.01
N MET A 205 -24.20 12.13 -9.53
CA MET A 205 -23.59 13.29 -10.14
C MET A 205 -22.58 13.94 -9.21
N LEU A 206 -21.35 14.03 -9.67
CA LEU A 206 -20.26 14.69 -8.99
C LEU A 206 -19.99 16.05 -9.63
N LYS A 207 -19.85 17.08 -8.81
CA LYS A 207 -19.37 18.39 -9.21
C LYS A 207 -17.90 18.52 -8.79
N ILE A 208 -17.06 18.95 -9.73
CA ILE A 208 -15.64 19.20 -9.51
C ILE A 208 -15.31 20.65 -9.82
N GLN A 209 -14.33 21.21 -9.10
CA GLN A 209 -13.70 22.48 -9.41
C GLN A 209 -12.27 22.24 -9.89
N THR A 210 -11.92 22.86 -11.00
CA THR A 210 -10.65 22.65 -11.71
C THR A 210 -10.17 23.96 -12.34
N ALA A 211 -8.95 23.99 -12.86
CA ALA A 211 -8.35 25.19 -13.44
C ALA A 211 -9.18 25.76 -14.61
N ASP A 212 -9.44 27.07 -14.58
CA ASP A 212 -10.06 27.81 -15.69
C ASP A 212 -8.98 28.32 -16.66
N ILE A 213 -8.35 27.37 -17.35
CA ILE A 213 -7.29 27.60 -18.35
C ILE A 213 -7.57 26.77 -19.60
N LEU A 214 -6.91 27.13 -20.71
CA LEU A 214 -7.17 26.55 -22.04
C LEU A 214 -6.53 25.16 -22.24
N ASN A 215 -5.38 24.91 -21.62
CA ASN A 215 -4.67 23.64 -21.73
C ASN A 215 -4.00 23.26 -20.40
N SER A 216 -3.53 22.02 -20.32
CA SER A 216 -2.93 21.44 -19.13
C SER A 216 -1.40 21.37 -19.20
N ASP A 217 -0.76 22.24 -19.98
CA ASP A 217 0.71 22.25 -20.09
C ASP A 217 1.35 22.66 -18.76
N TYR A 218 2.51 22.10 -18.43
CA TYR A 218 3.20 22.33 -17.15
C TYR A 218 3.34 23.83 -16.81
N ASN A 219 3.86 24.64 -17.72
CA ASN A 219 4.09 26.07 -17.45
C ASN A 219 2.77 26.85 -17.27
N VAL A 220 1.68 26.43 -17.94
CA VAL A 220 0.38 27.07 -17.79
C VAL A 220 -0.22 26.73 -16.43
N LEU A 221 -0.11 25.47 -16.00
CA LEU A 221 -0.53 25.02 -14.68
C LEU A 221 0.30 25.66 -13.57
N LEU A 222 1.62 25.76 -13.74
CA LEU A 222 2.51 26.42 -12.80
C LEU A 222 2.09 27.88 -12.58
N ASN A 223 1.92 28.64 -13.66
CA ASN A 223 1.45 30.03 -13.59
C ASN A 223 0.06 30.12 -12.93
N TRP A 224 -0.82 29.13 -13.17
CA TRP A 224 -2.13 29.08 -12.53
C TRP A 224 -2.03 28.87 -11.01
N TYR A 225 -1.17 27.96 -10.54
CA TYR A 225 -0.88 27.73 -9.12
C TYR A 225 -0.27 28.96 -8.42
N GLU A 226 0.53 29.74 -9.14
CA GLU A 226 1.16 30.97 -8.63
C GLU A 226 0.25 32.21 -8.72
N SER A 227 -0.96 32.07 -9.28
CA SER A 227 -1.92 33.16 -9.49
C SER A 227 -3.06 33.16 -8.45
N SER A 228 -4.17 33.82 -8.76
CA SER A 228 -5.42 33.74 -7.99
C SER A 228 -6.13 32.37 -8.10
N MET A 229 -5.58 31.42 -8.86
CA MET A 229 -6.12 30.08 -9.08
C MET A 229 -7.59 30.10 -9.51
N LYS A 230 -7.93 30.91 -10.53
CA LYS A 230 -9.29 30.96 -11.06
C LYS A 230 -9.76 29.57 -11.49
N THR A 231 -10.93 29.15 -11.02
CA THR A 231 -11.49 27.82 -11.27
C THR A 231 -12.76 27.88 -12.13
N LYS A 232 -13.05 26.75 -12.79
CA LYS A 232 -14.32 26.46 -13.46
C LYS A 232 -14.92 25.20 -12.87
N GLU A 233 -16.22 25.01 -13.09
CA GLU A 233 -16.97 23.85 -12.60
C GLU A 233 -17.26 22.87 -13.72
N ILE A 234 -17.09 21.58 -13.43
CA ILE A 234 -17.44 20.49 -14.32
C ILE A 234 -18.35 19.53 -13.54
N GLN A 235 -19.31 18.91 -14.24
CA GLN A 235 -20.17 17.89 -13.68
C GLN A 235 -19.91 16.57 -14.38
N ILE A 236 -19.81 15.50 -13.60
CA ILE A 236 -19.59 14.14 -14.05
C ILE A 236 -20.75 13.29 -13.54
N GLU A 237 -21.42 12.61 -14.45
CA GLU A 237 -22.49 11.66 -14.11
C GLU A 237 -21.96 10.23 -14.28
N PHE A 238 -22.25 9.37 -13.30
CA PHE A 238 -21.83 7.98 -13.28
C PHE A 238 -23.00 7.04 -13.54
N ASN A 239 -22.74 5.92 -14.22
CA ASN A 239 -23.76 4.89 -14.41
C ASN A 239 -23.99 4.11 -13.10
N GLY A 240 -25.22 4.14 -12.58
CA GLY A 240 -25.60 3.53 -11.30
C GLY A 240 -26.17 2.11 -11.39
N GLU A 241 -25.90 1.37 -12.48
CA GLU A 241 -26.44 0.02 -12.71
C GLU A 241 -26.08 -1.04 -11.65
#